data_AF-A0A958Z777-F1
#
_entry.id   AF-A0A958Z777-F1
#
_cell.length_a   1.000
_cell.length_b   1.000
_cell.length_c   1.000
_cell.angle_alpha   90.00
_cell.angle_beta   90.00
_cell.angle_gamma   90.00
#
_symmetry.space_group_name_H-M   'P 1'
#
loop_
_entity.id
_entity.type
_entity.pdbx_description
1 polymer ?
#
loop_
_entity_poly.entity_id
_entity_poly.type
_entity_poly.pdbx_seq_one_letter_code
_entity_poly.pdbx_strand_id
1 'polypeptide(L)'
;IVKGALTSRASAIAFSFFTAIFPFLLFILILIPYIPIDGFQGEFSRFLESFLPPSTSEFFFKSIFENIQGNQQAGLLSSVFLLSIFLMANGVSAVFSGFENSYHEQLTRNVFNQYLYALGVALILAFLVIVTVAVVGYFEIYIIPDFFETLENNGLAK
;
A
#
# COMPACT_ATOMS: atom_id res chain seq x y z
N ILE A 1 -24.24 18.16 -24.95
CA ILE A 1 -24.08 17.65 -23.57
C ILE A 1 -22.59 17.49 -23.31
N VAL A 2 -21.95 18.52 -22.77
CA VAL A 2 -20.51 18.52 -22.44
C VAL A 2 -20.31 17.48 -21.34
N LYS A 3 -19.54 16.42 -21.63
CA LYS A 3 -19.33 15.24 -20.77
C LYS A 3 -18.44 15.57 -19.56
N GLY A 4 -18.88 16.47 -18.67
CA GLY A 4 -18.26 16.70 -17.35
C GLY A 4 -18.30 15.48 -16.42
N ALA A 5 -18.98 14.41 -16.84
CA ALA A 5 -18.95 13.12 -16.17
C ALA A 5 -17.58 12.43 -16.24
N LEU A 6 -16.78 12.62 -17.30
CA LEU A 6 -15.49 11.91 -17.42
C LEU A 6 -14.48 12.43 -16.39
N THR A 7 -14.31 13.75 -16.28
CA THR A 7 -13.42 14.37 -15.31
C THR A 7 -13.88 14.12 -13.89
N SER A 8 -15.18 14.24 -13.60
CA SER A 8 -15.74 13.94 -12.27
C SER A 8 -15.55 12.48 -11.87
N ARG A 9 -15.70 11.53 -12.80
CA ARG A 9 -15.46 10.09 -12.54
C ARG A 9 -13.97 9.79 -12.36
N ALA A 10 -13.11 10.37 -13.20
CA ALA A 10 -11.67 10.23 -13.04
C ALA A 10 -11.21 10.78 -11.68
N SER A 11 -11.73 11.93 -11.25
CA SER A 11 -11.47 12.50 -9.93
C SER A 11 -12.01 11.62 -8.79
N ALA A 12 -13.20 11.03 -8.93
CA ALA A 12 -13.75 10.11 -7.93
C ALA A 12 -12.93 8.82 -7.81
N ILE A 13 -12.43 8.29 -8.93
CA ILE A 13 -11.51 7.15 -8.99
C ILE A 13 -10.18 7.51 -8.31
N ALA A 14 -9.56 8.64 -8.67
CA ALA A 14 -8.32 9.10 -8.07
C ALA A 14 -8.46 9.35 -6.56
N PHE A 15 -9.59 9.93 -6.13
CA PHE A 15 -9.90 10.12 -4.71
C PHE A 15 -10.07 8.77 -3.99
N SER A 16 -10.73 7.79 -4.61
CA SER A 16 -10.87 6.44 -4.05
C SER A 16 -9.52 5.71 -3.93
N PHE A 17 -8.63 5.88 -4.90
CA PHE A 17 -7.26 5.39 -4.82
C PHE A 17 -6.46 6.10 -3.72
N PHE A 18 -6.57 7.42 -3.63
CA PHE A 18 -5.91 8.21 -2.59
C PHE A 18 -6.35 7.79 -1.18
N THR A 19 -7.65 7.59 -0.96
CA THR A 19 -8.15 7.13 0.35
C THR A 19 -7.79 5.68 0.65
N ALA A 20 -7.57 4.84 -0.37
CA ALA A 20 -7.13 3.45 -0.21
C ALA A 20 -5.65 3.31 0.21
N ILE A 21 -4.82 4.35 0.02
CA ILE A 21 -3.41 4.33 0.45
C ILE A 21 -3.29 4.19 1.98
N PHE A 22 -4.13 4.87 2.75
CA PHE A 22 -4.06 4.83 4.22
C PHE A 22 -4.29 3.43 4.81
N PRO A 23 -5.38 2.71 4.48
CA PRO A 23 -5.57 1.33 4.92
C PRO A 23 -4.47 0.39 4.43
N PHE A 24 -3.96 0.62 3.22
CA PHE A 24 -2.88 -0.18 2.66
C PHE A 24 -1.56 -0.01 3.42
N LEU A 25 -1.17 1.23 3.75
CA LEU A 25 0.02 1.52 4.57
C LEU A 25 -0.09 0.85 5.94
N LEU A 26 -1.27 0.93 6.55
CA LEU A 26 -1.52 0.32 7.85
C LEU A 26 -1.51 -1.22 7.78
N PHE A 27 -1.92 -1.83 6.67
CA PHE A 27 -1.72 -3.26 6.43
C PHE A 27 -0.23 -3.63 6.36
N ILE A 28 0.58 -2.88 5.60
CA ILE A 28 2.03 -3.14 5.51
C ILE A 28 2.66 -3.04 6.89
N LEU A 29 2.38 -1.98 7.64
CA LEU A 29 2.96 -1.73 8.97
C LEU A 29 2.70 -2.88 9.95
N ILE A 30 1.52 -3.49 9.90
CA ILE A 30 1.18 -4.68 10.70
C ILE A 30 2.01 -5.89 10.29
N LEU A 31 2.37 -6.00 9.02
CA LEU A 31 3.12 -7.11 8.47
C LEU A 31 4.63 -7.00 8.77
N ILE A 32 5.16 -5.78 8.93
CA ILE A 32 6.59 -5.52 9.23
C ILE A 32 7.17 -6.38 10.36
N PRO A 33 6.59 -6.44 11.59
CA PRO A 33 7.17 -7.22 12.68
C PRO A 33 7.23 -8.73 12.39
N TYR A 34 6.49 -9.21 11.39
CA TYR A 34 6.50 -10.61 10.96
C TYR A 34 7.48 -10.88 9.81
N ILE A 35 8.18 -9.87 9.28
CA ILE A 35 9.22 -10.04 8.27
C ILE A 35 10.56 -10.31 8.99
N PRO A 36 11.13 -11.52 8.88
CA PRO A 36 12.37 -11.89 9.55
C PRO A 36 13.59 -11.43 8.74
N ILE A 37 13.71 -10.12 8.52
CA ILE A 37 14.85 -9.49 7.84
C ILE A 37 15.48 -8.45 8.78
N ASP A 38 16.74 -8.66 9.12
CA ASP A 38 17.50 -7.75 9.97
C ASP A 38 17.61 -6.36 9.33
N GLY A 39 17.33 -5.30 10.09
CA GLY A 39 17.41 -3.91 9.61
C GLY A 39 16.22 -3.45 8.76
N PHE A 40 15.33 -4.35 8.29
CA PHE A 40 14.18 -4.00 7.44
C PHE A 40 13.28 -2.93 8.04
N GLN A 41 13.05 -2.99 9.36
CA GLN A 41 12.25 -2.01 10.08
C GLN A 41 12.82 -0.58 9.96
N GLY A 42 14.14 -0.44 10.10
CA GLY A 42 14.83 0.83 10.00
C GLY A 42 14.85 1.36 8.57
N GLU A 43 15.11 0.50 7.58
CA GLU A 43 15.07 0.88 6.17
C GLU A 43 13.69 1.31 5.72
N PHE A 44 12.65 0.57 6.12
CA PHE A 44 11.28 0.94 5.83
C PHE A 44 10.89 2.25 6.54
N SER A 45 11.42 2.52 7.73
CA SER A 45 11.24 3.80 8.42
C SER A 45 11.75 4.97 7.59
N ARG A 46 13.00 4.86 7.14
CA ARG A 46 13.65 5.86 6.28
C ARG A 46 12.90 6.03 4.96
N PHE A 47 12.44 4.93 4.37
CA PHE A 47 11.61 4.97 3.17
C PHE A 47 10.33 5.77 3.42
N LEU A 48 9.54 5.47 4.45
CA LEU A 48 8.32 6.22 4.72
C LEU A 48 8.58 7.70 5.03
N GLU A 49 9.64 8.02 5.76
CA GLU A 49 10.05 9.41 6.03
C GLU A 49 10.43 10.17 4.75
N SER A 50 10.88 9.48 3.70
CA SER A 50 11.18 10.11 2.42
C SER A 50 9.93 10.44 1.58
N PHE A 51 8.81 9.74 1.79
CA PHE A 51 7.56 9.91 1.03
C PHE A 51 6.47 10.67 1.79
N LEU A 52 6.47 10.62 3.12
CA LEU A 52 5.45 11.25 3.97
C LEU A 52 5.99 12.53 4.63
N PRO A 53 5.13 13.53 4.89
CA PRO A 53 5.49 14.66 5.73
C PRO A 53 5.95 14.21 7.13
N PRO A 54 6.91 14.89 7.77
CA PRO A 54 7.49 14.48 9.05
C PRO A 54 6.46 14.24 10.15
N SER A 55 5.44 15.09 10.24
CA SER A 55 4.37 14.97 11.24
C SER A 55 3.49 13.74 11.01
N THR A 56 3.38 13.27 9.76
CA THR A 56 2.66 12.06 9.40
C THR A 56 3.53 10.85 9.70
N SER A 57 4.77 10.78 9.22
CA SER A 57 5.64 9.64 9.53
C SER A 57 5.80 9.42 11.04
N GLU A 58 6.06 10.47 11.82
CA GLU A 58 6.23 10.38 13.28
C GLU A 58 4.96 9.85 13.99
N PHE A 59 3.78 10.38 13.64
CA PHE A 59 2.51 9.87 14.19
C PHE A 59 2.33 8.38 13.90
N PHE A 60 2.64 7.97 12.66
CA PHE A 60 2.46 6.59 12.23
C PHE A 60 3.46 5.64 12.92
N PHE A 61 4.75 6.00 13.05
CA PHE A 61 5.74 5.16 13.74
C PHE A 61 5.46 5.04 15.23
N LYS A 62 5.30 6.17 15.92
CA LYS A 62 5.12 6.18 17.37
C LYS A 62 3.78 5.59 17.80
N SER A 63 2.71 5.87 17.06
CA SER A 63 1.36 5.46 17.48
C SER A 63 1.00 4.05 17.03
N ILE A 64 1.51 3.59 15.89
CA ILE A 64 1.13 2.29 15.33
C ILE A 64 2.26 1.28 15.50
N PHE A 65 3.48 1.59 15.04
CA PHE A 65 4.56 0.62 15.00
C PHE A 65 5.11 0.24 16.39
N GLU A 66 5.41 1.22 17.24
CA GLU A 66 5.93 0.96 18.60
C GLU A 66 4.88 0.26 19.48
N ASN A 67 3.60 0.65 19.36
CA ASN A 67 2.49 0.02 20.09
C ASN A 67 2.24 -1.43 19.64
N ILE A 68 2.55 -1.76 18.39
CA ILE A 68 2.42 -3.12 17.85
C ILE A 68 3.57 -4.02 18.35
N GLN A 69 4.80 -3.51 18.49
CA GLN A 69 5.95 -4.27 18.97
C GLN A 69 5.95 -4.52 20.49
N GLY A 70 5.38 -3.61 21.29
CA GLY A 70 5.55 -3.57 22.75
C GLY A 70 4.80 -4.61 23.59
N ASN A 71 4.29 -5.73 23.04
CA ASN A 71 3.46 -6.73 23.74
C ASN A 71 2.17 -6.15 24.37
N GLN A 72 1.02 -6.18 23.63
CA GLN A 72 -0.30 -6.45 24.26
C GLN A 72 -1.56 -6.54 23.37
N GLN A 73 -1.52 -6.52 22.03
CA GLN A 73 -2.79 -6.39 21.29
C GLN A 73 -2.94 -7.26 20.02
N ALA A 74 -2.73 -8.57 20.13
CA ALA A 74 -3.04 -9.53 19.06
C ALA A 74 -4.50 -9.39 18.53
N GLY A 75 -5.44 -9.01 19.41
CA GLY A 75 -6.82 -8.70 19.05
C GLY A 75 -7.00 -7.40 18.24
N LEU A 76 -6.20 -6.36 18.53
CA LEU A 76 -6.23 -5.13 17.74
C LEU A 76 -5.63 -5.38 16.36
N LEU A 77 -4.49 -6.08 16.29
CA LEU A 77 -3.81 -6.39 15.03
C LEU A 77 -4.71 -7.14 14.04
N SER A 78 -5.39 -8.19 14.50
CA SER A 78 -6.33 -8.95 13.67
C SER A 78 -7.54 -8.13 13.25
N SER A 79 -8.09 -7.29 14.13
CA SER A 79 -9.21 -6.41 13.81
C SER A 79 -8.84 -5.37 12.75
N VAL A 80 -7.66 -4.76 12.91
CA VAL A 80 -7.14 -3.73 12.01
C VAL A 80 -6.74 -4.34 10.65
N PHE A 81 -6.23 -5.57 10.64
CA PHE A 81 -5.97 -6.35 9.43
C PHE A 81 -7.25 -6.66 8.63
N LEU A 82 -8.31 -7.11 9.30
CA LEU A 82 -9.59 -7.35 8.61
C LEU A 82 -10.21 -6.04 8.11
N LEU A 83 -10.09 -4.98 8.91
CA LEU A 83 -10.56 -3.65 8.55
C LEU A 83 -9.80 -3.11 7.32
N SER A 84 -8.48 -3.27 7.25
CA SER A 84 -7.69 -2.82 6.10
C SER A 84 -8.07 -3.57 4.82
N ILE A 85 -8.26 -4.90 4.88
CA ILE A 85 -8.77 -5.69 3.76
C ILE A 85 -10.13 -5.15 3.30
N PHE A 86 -11.04 -4.89 4.23
CA PHE A 86 -12.35 -4.32 3.93
C PHE A 86 -12.23 -2.95 3.24
N LEU A 87 -11.42 -2.03 3.76
CA LEU A 87 -11.25 -0.70 3.16
C LEU A 87 -10.58 -0.76 1.77
N MET A 88 -9.59 -1.63 1.57
CA MET A 88 -8.95 -1.83 0.26
C MET A 88 -9.95 -2.35 -0.77
N ALA A 89 -10.77 -3.35 -0.41
CA ALA A 89 -11.82 -3.88 -1.27
C ALA A 89 -12.88 -2.82 -1.61
N ASN A 90 -13.25 -1.96 -0.66
CA ASN A 90 -14.14 -0.82 -0.90
C ASN A 90 -13.53 0.19 -1.87
N GLY A 91 -12.23 0.49 -1.76
CA GLY A 91 -11.52 1.37 -2.69
C GLY A 91 -11.60 0.84 -4.13
N VAL A 92 -11.27 -0.44 -4.34
CA VAL A 92 -11.36 -1.08 -5.67
C VAL A 92 -12.82 -1.17 -6.16
N SER A 93 -13.77 -1.45 -5.26
CA SER A 93 -15.19 -1.50 -5.60
C SER A 93 -15.71 -0.13 -6.06
N ALA A 94 -15.25 0.97 -5.47
CA ALA A 94 -15.59 2.32 -5.90
C ALA A 94 -15.04 2.62 -7.30
N VAL A 95 -13.84 2.12 -7.61
CA VAL A 95 -13.26 2.23 -8.96
C VAL A 95 -14.11 1.48 -9.98
N PHE A 96 -14.50 0.24 -9.69
CA PHE A 96 -15.39 -0.55 -10.56
C PHE A 96 -16.73 0.15 -10.79
N SER A 97 -17.37 0.63 -9.74
CA SER A 97 -18.61 1.42 -9.82
C SER A 97 -18.45 2.72 -10.61
N GLY A 98 -17.27 3.35 -10.53
CA GLY A 98 -16.92 4.55 -11.30
C GLY A 98 -16.83 4.31 -12.81
N PHE A 99 -16.41 3.10 -13.21
CA PHE A 99 -16.34 2.67 -14.61
C PHE A 99 -17.67 2.10 -15.13
N GLU A 100 -18.44 1.43 -14.28
CA GLU A 100 -19.73 0.80 -14.64
C GLU A 100 -20.80 1.81 -15.04
N ASN A 101 -20.77 3.03 -14.49
CA ASN A 101 -21.73 4.08 -14.82
C ASN A 101 -21.50 4.74 -16.21
N SER A 102 -20.52 4.31 -17.01
CA SER A 102 -20.27 4.79 -18.38
C SER A 102 -21.13 4.05 -19.40
N TYR A 103 -22.25 4.70 -19.74
CA TYR A 103 -23.14 4.49 -20.90
C TYR A 103 -23.20 3.05 -21.45
N HIS A 104 -24.35 2.42 -21.18
CA HIS A 104 -25.03 1.40 -21.99
C HIS A 104 -25.03 -0.09 -21.59
N GLU A 105 -24.74 -0.47 -20.34
CA GLU A 105 -25.06 -1.84 -19.89
C GLU A 105 -25.72 -1.84 -18.51
N GLN A 106 -26.96 -2.32 -18.43
CA GLN A 106 -27.64 -2.62 -17.17
C GLN A 106 -27.13 -3.97 -16.67
N LEU A 107 -26.13 -3.95 -15.79
CA LEU A 107 -25.58 -5.18 -15.22
C LEU A 107 -26.55 -5.78 -14.20
N THR A 108 -27.13 -6.93 -14.56
CA THR A 108 -27.93 -7.82 -13.72
C THR A 108 -27.06 -8.70 -12.81
N ARG A 109 -25.93 -8.19 -12.31
CA ARG A 109 -25.01 -8.97 -11.47
C ARG A 109 -25.27 -8.73 -9.99
N ASN A 110 -25.23 -9.82 -9.23
CA ASN A 110 -25.32 -9.80 -7.78
C ASN A 110 -24.20 -8.92 -7.19
N VAL A 111 -24.57 -7.87 -6.44
CA VAL A 111 -23.66 -6.91 -5.78
C VAL A 111 -22.59 -7.62 -4.96
N PHE A 112 -22.94 -8.75 -4.35
CA PHE A 112 -22.01 -9.59 -3.60
C PHE A 112 -20.86 -10.13 -4.46
N ASN A 113 -21.17 -10.65 -5.66
CA ASN A 113 -20.15 -11.18 -6.56
C ASN A 113 -19.22 -10.07 -7.05
N GLN A 114 -19.76 -8.89 -7.35
CA GLN A 114 -18.96 -7.72 -7.75
C GLN A 114 -17.97 -7.32 -6.67
N TYR A 115 -18.41 -7.30 -5.41
CA TYR A 115 -17.54 -7.01 -4.28
C TYR A 115 -16.44 -8.08 -4.07
N LEU A 116 -16.73 -9.37 -4.30
CA LEU A 116 -15.71 -10.43 -4.26
C LEU A 116 -14.63 -10.24 -5.33
N TYR A 117 -15.00 -9.81 -6.55
CA TYR A 117 -13.99 -9.47 -7.57
C TYR A 117 -13.16 -8.25 -7.16
N ALA A 118 -13.79 -7.23 -6.56
CA ALA A 118 -13.08 -6.05 -6.06
C ALA A 118 -12.07 -6.42 -4.95
N LEU A 119 -12.48 -7.30 -4.03
CA LEU A 119 -11.60 -7.87 -3.01
C LEU A 119 -10.43 -8.65 -3.64
N GLY A 120 -10.70 -9.50 -4.63
CA GLY A 120 -9.65 -10.26 -5.32
C GLY A 120 -8.63 -9.35 -6.01
N VAL A 121 -9.09 -8.31 -6.72
CA VAL A 121 -8.21 -7.33 -7.35
C VAL A 121 -7.44 -6.50 -6.30
N ALA A 122 -8.07 -6.13 -5.19
CA ALA A 122 -7.38 -5.46 -4.08
C ALA A 122 -6.23 -6.31 -3.52
N LEU A 123 -6.43 -7.62 -3.34
CA LEU A 123 -5.39 -8.54 -2.88
C LEU A 123 -4.26 -8.70 -3.90
N ILE A 124 -4.57 -8.77 -5.20
CA ILE A 124 -3.56 -8.82 -6.27
C ILE A 124 -2.73 -7.54 -6.26
N LEU A 125 -3.36 -6.36 -6.17
CA LEU A 125 -2.66 -5.08 -6.10
C LEU A 125 -1.75 -5.01 -4.86
N ALA A 126 -2.26 -5.42 -3.70
CA ALA A 126 -1.46 -5.46 -2.47
C ALA A 126 -0.24 -6.38 -2.63
N PHE A 127 -0.42 -7.56 -3.21
CA PHE A 127 0.67 -8.48 -3.51
C PHE A 127 1.72 -7.87 -4.46
N LEU A 128 1.29 -7.22 -5.54
CA LEU A 128 2.20 -6.56 -6.48
C LEU A 128 3.03 -5.46 -5.81
N VAL A 129 2.44 -4.67 -4.92
CA VAL A 129 3.18 -3.65 -4.19
C VAL A 129 4.17 -4.27 -3.21
N ILE A 130 3.81 -5.35 -2.51
CA ILE A 130 4.76 -6.08 -1.65
C ILE A 130 5.96 -6.56 -2.46
N VAL A 131 5.72 -7.17 -3.63
CA VAL A 131 6.79 -7.61 -4.53
C VAL A 131 7.65 -6.43 -4.97
N THR A 132 7.03 -5.29 -5.30
CA THR A 132 7.75 -4.08 -5.69
C THR A 132 8.67 -3.58 -4.57
N VAL A 133 8.15 -3.47 -3.34
CA VAL A 133 8.93 -3.04 -2.16
C VAL A 133 10.05 -4.04 -1.88
N ALA A 134 9.79 -5.34 -1.97
CA ALA A 134 10.80 -6.37 -1.76
C ALA A 134 11.94 -6.30 -2.79
N VAL A 135 11.61 -6.11 -4.07
CA VAL A 135 12.60 -5.95 -5.14
C VAL A 135 13.40 -4.67 -4.93
N VAL A 136 12.75 -3.53 -4.73
CA VAL A 136 13.44 -2.26 -4.49
C VAL A 136 14.34 -2.35 -3.25
N GLY A 137 13.84 -2.91 -2.15
CA GLY A 137 14.63 -3.12 -0.93
C GLY A 137 15.82 -4.05 -1.15
N TYR A 138 15.67 -5.11 -1.94
CA TYR A 138 16.80 -5.98 -2.29
C TYR A 138 17.88 -5.22 -3.08
N PHE A 139 17.49 -4.40 -4.05
CA PHE A 139 18.43 -3.57 -4.80
C PHE A 139 19.16 -2.56 -3.89
N GLU A 140 18.41 -1.88 -3.02
CA GLU A 140 18.96 -0.86 -2.11
C GLU A 140 19.94 -1.45 -1.10
N ILE A 141 19.63 -2.62 -0.52
CA ILE A 141 20.42 -3.22 0.56
C ILE A 141 21.62 -4.00 0.02
N TYR A 142 21.46 -4.76 -1.06
CA TYR A 142 22.51 -5.69 -1.52
C TYR A 142 23.25 -5.19 -2.76
N ILE A 143 22.53 -4.66 -3.75
CA ILE A 143 23.14 -4.36 -5.05
C ILE A 143 23.87 -3.01 -5.02
N ILE A 144 23.25 -1.98 -4.45
CA ILE A 144 23.83 -0.63 -4.44
C ILE A 144 25.16 -0.60 -3.67
N PRO A 145 25.25 -1.09 -2.41
CA PRO A 145 26.51 -1.05 -1.65
C PRO A 145 27.63 -1.84 -2.33
N ASP A 146 27.36 -3.08 -2.75
CA ASP A 146 28.34 -3.94 -3.44
C ASP A 146 28.84 -3.30 -4.75
N PHE A 147 27.95 -2.63 -5.48
CA PHE A 147 28.32 -1.91 -6.70
C PHE A 147 29.24 -0.73 -6.43
N PHE A 148 28.92 0.09 -5.41
CA PHE A 148 29.76 1.22 -5.00
C PHE A 148 31.13 0.75 -4.48
N GLU A 149 31.18 -0.30 -3.66
CA GLU A 149 32.43 -0.89 -3.17
C GLU A 149 33.29 -1.42 -4.34
N THR A 150 32.67 -2.03 -5.35
CA THR A 150 33.37 -2.49 -6.55
C THR A 150 33.92 -1.31 -7.37
N LEU A 151 33.22 -0.19 -7.45
CA LEU A 151 33.73 1.01 -8.14
C LEU A 151 34.87 1.68 -7.38
N GLU A 152 34.79 1.75 -6.06
CA GLU A 152 35.85 2.27 -5.20
C GLU A 152 37.12 1.40 -5.31
N ASN A 153 36.97 0.07 -5.27
CA ASN A 153 38.07 -0.88 -5.44
C ASN A 153 38.74 -0.79 -6.83
N ASN A 154 38.00 -0.36 -7.86
CA ASN A 154 38.54 -0.13 -9.21
C ASN A 154 39.03 1.31 -9.44
N GLY A 155 39.01 2.17 -8.41
CA GLY A 155 39.46 3.57 -8.49
C GLY A 155 38.57 4.48 -9.34
N LEU A 156 37.32 4.07 -9.61
CA LEU A 156 36.36 4.79 -10.45
C LEU A 156 35.38 5.66 -9.65
N ALA A 157 35.32 5.49 -8.33
CA ALA A 157 34.51 6.28 -7.40
C ALA A 157 35.32 6.63 -6.13
N LYS A 158 34.97 7.75 -5.48
CA LYS A 158 35.54 8.23 -4.22
C LYS A 158 34.48 8.19 -3.12
#